data_AF-A0A847ANC9-F1
#
_entry.id   AF-A0A847ANC9-F1
#
_cell.length_a   1.000
_cell.length_b   1.000
_cell.length_c   1.000
_cell.angle_alpha   90.00
_cell.angle_beta   90.00
_cell.angle_gamma   90.00
#
_symmetry.space_group_name_H-M   'P 1'
#
loop_
_entity.id
_entity.type
_entity.pdbx_description
1 polymer ?
#
loop_
_entity_poly.entity_id
_entity_poly.type
_entity_poly.pdbx_seq_one_letter_code
_entity_poly.pdbx_strand_id
1 'polypeptide(L)' 'SSALPIIANISYRLKRELTFRGDYEKFANDPEADMMLTRNYRRPYIVPEEV' A
#
# COMPACT_ATOMS: atom_id res chain seq x y z
N SER A 1 6.95 -7.73 -9.07
CA SER A 1 6.38 -6.85 -8.02
C SER A 1 6.39 -7.62 -6.70
N SER A 2 6.97 -7.06 -5.63
CA SER A 2 7.05 -7.74 -4.32
C SER A 2 5.93 -7.32 -3.36
N ALA A 3 5.05 -6.38 -3.75
CA ALA A 3 4.00 -5.83 -2.89
C ALA A 3 2.73 -6.70 -2.83
N LEU A 4 2.34 -7.32 -3.95
CA LEU A 4 1.10 -8.10 -4.06
C LEU A 4 1.03 -9.30 -3.09
N PRO A 5 2.10 -10.10 -2.91
CA PRO A 5 2.07 -11.20 -1.93
C PRO A 5 1.90 -10.71 -0.49
N ILE A 6 2.47 -9.55 -0.15
CA ILE A 6 2.36 -8.96 1.19
C ILE A 6 0.93 -8.49 1.45
N ILE A 7 0.29 -7.88 0.46
CA ILE A 7 -1.12 -7.47 0.53
C ILE A 7 -2.04 -8.69 0.69
N ALA A 8 -1.77 -9.79 -0.02
CA ALA A 8 -2.51 -11.04 0.12
C ALA A 8 -2.40 -11.62 1.55
N ASN A 9 -1.23 -11.52 2.19
CA ASN A 9 -1.07 -11.95 3.58
C ASN A 9 -1.94 -11.14 4.56
N ILE A 10 -2.18 -9.85 4.29
CA ILE A 10 -3.08 -9.02 5.11
C ILE A 10 -4.53 -9.54 5.00
N SER A 11 -4.99 -9.83 3.78
CA SER A 11 -6.31 -10.43 3.55
C SER A 11 -6.45 -11.80 4.22
N TYR A 12 -5.42 -12.64 4.15
CA TYR A 12 -5.39 -13.94 4.82
C TYR A 12 -5.47 -13.81 6.35
N ARG A 13 -4.78 -12.83 6.95
CA ARG A 13 -4.82 -12.58 8.39
C ARG A 13 -6.18 -12.07 8.86
N LEU A 14 -6.80 -11.17 8.09
CA LEU A 14 -8.12 -10.60 8.39
C LEU A 14 -9.29 -11.52 7.99
N LYS A 15 -8.99 -12.61 7.27
CA LYS A 15 -9.97 -13.62 6.81
C LYS A 15 -11.13 -13.03 6.00
N ARG A 16 -10.87 -11.99 5.21
CA ARG A 16 -11.87 -11.31 4.38
C ARG A 16 -11.26 -10.74 3.11
N GLU A 17 -12.11 -10.51 2.12
CA GLU A 17 -11.71 -9.86 0.87
C GLU A 17 -11.36 -8.40 1.12
N LEU A 18 -10.24 -7.95 0.54
CA LEU A 18 -9.73 -6.59 0.66
C LEU A 18 -9.58 -5.99 -0.72
N THR A 19 -10.15 -4.80 -0.94
CA THR A 19 -9.96 -4.04 -2.18
C THR A 19 -8.83 -3.04 -1.99
N PHE A 20 -7.69 -3.28 -2.64
CA PHE A 20 -6.56 -2.35 -2.63
C PHE A 20 -6.69 -1.32 -3.76
N ARG A 21 -6.48 -0.05 -3.45
CA ARG A 21 -6.64 1.08 -4.37
C ARG A 21 -5.27 1.61 -4.75
N GLY A 22 -4.90 1.41 -6.01
CA GLY A 22 -3.59 1.81 -6.53
C GLY A 22 -3.37 3.32 -6.54
N ASP A 23 -4.43 4.11 -6.69
CA ASP A 23 -4.34 5.58 -6.84
C ASP A 23 -3.75 6.27 -5.60
N TYR A 24 -4.04 5.72 -4.41
CA TYR A 24 -3.61 6.29 -3.13
C TYR A 24 -2.95 5.24 -2.22
N GLU A 25 -2.58 4.08 -2.78
CA GLU A 25 -1.88 2.96 -2.14
C GLU A 25 -2.46 2.50 -0.77
N LYS A 26 -3.79 2.41 -0.65
CA LYS A 26 -4.48 1.96 0.58
C LYS A 26 -5.65 1.03 0.32
N PHE A 27 -6.21 0.43 1.36
CA PHE A 27 -7.43 -0.37 1.28
C PHE A 27 -8.70 0.50 1.25
N ALA A 28 -9.71 0.05 0.52
CA ALA A 28 -10.97 0.80 0.37
C ALA A 28 -11.80 0.74 1.67
N ASN A 29 -11.97 1.89 2.33
CA ASN A 29 -12.76 2.05 3.55
C ASN A 29 -12.35 1.12 4.70
N ASP A 30 -11.07 0.77 4.78
CA ASP A 30 -10.59 -0.26 5.69
C ASP A 30 -9.37 0.18 6.50
N PRO A 31 -9.60 0.92 7.59
CA PRO A 31 -8.53 1.42 8.43
C PRO A 31 -7.76 0.30 9.15
N GLU A 32 -8.40 -0.84 9.43
CA GLU A 32 -7.75 -1.98 10.08
C GLU A 32 -6.67 -2.61 9.19
N ALA A 33 -7.00 -2.81 7.90
CA ALA A 33 -6.04 -3.30 6.93
C ALA A 33 -4.94 -2.27 6.64
N ASP A 34 -5.29 -0.98 6.61
CA ASP A 34 -4.33 0.12 6.41
C ASP A 34 -3.29 0.19 7.55
N MET A 35 -3.67 -0.13 8.78
CA MET A 35 -2.73 -0.18 9.91
C MET A 35 -1.66 -1.27 9.75
N MET A 36 -1.87 -2.27 8.90
CA MET A 36 -0.88 -3.31 8.60
C MET A 36 0.09 -2.92 7.49
N LEU A 37 -0.12 -1.78 6.82
CA LEU A 37 0.81 -1.25 5.82
C LEU A 37 1.99 -0.58 6.52
N THR A 38 3.17 -1.21 6.46
CA THR A 38 4.39 -0.74 7.15
C THR A 38 5.36 0.02 6.24
N ARG A 39 5.02 0.15 4.95
CA ARG A 39 5.93 0.74 3.97
C ARG A 39 5.93 2.26 4.12
N ASN A 40 7.07 2.82 4.53
CA ASN A 40 7.30 4.26 4.46
C ASN A 40 7.42 4.66 2.97
N TYR A 41 6.52 5.53 2.51
CA TYR A 41 6.57 6.05 1.14
C TYR A 41 7.91 6.76 0.91
N ARG A 42 8.60 6.40 -0.17
CA ARG A 42 9.86 7.04 -0.53
C ARG A 42 9.55 8.45 -1.00
N ARG A 43 10.34 9.44 -0.56
CA ARG A 43 10.22 10.82 -1.06
C ARG A 43 10.21 10.80 -2.60
N PRO A 44 9.37 11.61 -3.25
CA PRO A 44 9.32 11.69 -4.70
C PRO A 44 10.73 12.00 -5.23
N TYR A 45 11.05 11.43 -6.38
CA TYR A 45 12.26 11.81 -7.09
C TYR A 45 12.03 13.20 -7.71
N ILE A 46 12.76 14.20 -7.23
CA ILE A 46 12.67 15.58 -7.70
C ILE A 46 13.85 15.80 -8.66
N VAL A 47 13.56 16.05 -9.92
CA VAL A 47 14.57 16.49 -10.90
C VAL A 47 14.77 17.99 -10.67
N PRO A 48 16.00 18.45 -10.37
CA PRO A 48 16.29 19.88 -10.28
C PRO A 48 16.07 20.56 -11.63
N GLU A 49 15.65 21.82 -11.59
CA GLU A 49 15.27 22.59 -12.78
C GLU A 49 16.48 23.04 -13.61
N GLU A 50 17.68 23.04 -13.02
CA GLU A 50 18.95 23.27 -13.71
C GLU A 50 19.84 22.02 -13.64
N VAL A 51 20.43 21.68 -14.79
CA VAL A 51 21.39 20.59 -15.03
C VAL A 51 22.80 21.12 -15.21
#